data_AF-A0A5Q2RBC9-F1
#
_entry.id   AF-A0A5Q2RBC9-F1
#
_cell.length_a   1.000
_cell.length_b   1.000
_cell.length_c   1.000
_cell.angle_alpha   90.00
_cell.angle_beta   90.00
_cell.angle_gamma   90.00
#
_symmetry.space_group_name_H-M   'P 1'
#
loop_
_entity.id
_entity.type
_entity.pdbx_description
1 polymer ?
#
loop_
_entity_poly.entity_id
_entity_poly.type
_entity_poly.pdbx_seq_one_letter_code
_entity_poly.pdbx_strand_id
1 'polypeptide(L)'
;MTARLRADLFVQFARAHLPSGAERAVYRVLAGTPDREWLAGEVAAAAGADHHETDQALRRFASAGIVADTPSRGHGHRYRWHPAMAYLRGGEVDDTATDPVCGMPVPPGVPHTANDGEREVRFCSLPCQLRWTSDRRRAQVRR
;
A
#
# COMPACT_ATOMS: atom_id res chain seq x y z
N MET A 1 -11.13 15.14 12.05
CA MET A 1 -10.59 15.45 10.69
C MET A 1 -11.61 15.19 9.58
N THR A 2 -11.72 16.06 8.56
CA THR A 2 -12.73 15.99 7.46
C THR A 2 -12.42 14.93 6.39
N ALA A 3 -13.44 14.43 5.68
CA ALA A 3 -13.33 13.49 4.55
C ALA A 3 -12.30 13.88 3.47
N ARG A 4 -11.98 15.18 3.35
CA ARG A 4 -10.96 15.73 2.45
C ARG A 4 -9.54 15.23 2.75
N LEU A 5 -9.15 15.17 4.03
CA LEU A 5 -7.83 14.65 4.44
C LEU A 5 -7.67 13.16 4.11
N ARG A 6 -8.75 12.37 4.23
CA ARG A 6 -8.77 10.95 3.82
C ARG A 6 -8.53 10.79 2.32
N ALA A 7 -9.18 11.63 1.51
CA ALA A 7 -8.97 11.63 0.07
C ALA A 7 -7.54 12.07 -0.31
N ASP A 8 -6.97 13.05 0.41
CA ASP A 8 -5.63 13.57 0.13
C ASP A 8 -4.52 12.54 0.44
N LEU A 9 -4.61 11.80 1.57
CA LEU A 9 -3.67 10.73 1.89
C LEU A 9 -3.71 9.60 0.86
N PHE A 10 -4.91 9.25 0.42
CA PHE A 10 -5.12 8.26 -0.63
C PHE A 10 -4.49 8.70 -1.95
N VAL A 11 -4.69 9.95 -2.36
CA VAL A 11 -4.12 10.50 -3.60
C VAL A 11 -2.59 10.55 -3.54
N GLN A 12 -2.02 10.91 -2.39
CA GLN A 12 -0.57 10.96 -2.20
C GLN A 12 0.05 9.56 -2.32
N PHE A 13 -0.53 8.55 -1.65
CA PHE A 13 -0.07 7.16 -1.76
C PHE A 13 -0.15 6.67 -3.21
N ALA A 14 -1.28 6.92 -3.87
CA ALA A 14 -1.48 6.52 -5.26
C ALA A 14 -0.46 7.15 -6.22
N ARG A 15 -0.09 8.42 -6.02
CA ARG A 15 0.95 9.08 -6.82
C ARG A 15 2.34 8.49 -6.58
N ALA A 16 2.65 8.16 -5.34
CA ALA A 16 3.96 7.63 -4.97
C ALA A 16 4.17 6.16 -5.39
N HIS A 17 3.10 5.35 -5.35
CA HIS A 17 3.22 3.89 -5.43
C HIS A 17 2.47 3.23 -6.59
N LEU A 18 1.58 3.95 -7.27
CA LEU A 18 0.75 3.41 -8.35
C LEU A 18 1.10 4.14 -9.66
N PRO A 19 2.17 3.71 -10.36
CA PRO A 19 2.65 4.39 -11.55
C PRO A 19 1.67 4.34 -12.72
N SER A 20 0.87 3.28 -12.86
CA SER A 20 -0.07 3.10 -13.98
C SER A 20 -1.51 3.54 -13.68
N GLY A 21 -2.29 3.78 -14.74
CA GLY A 21 -3.73 4.05 -14.64
C GLY A 21 -4.50 2.86 -14.09
N ALA A 22 -4.17 1.65 -14.55
CA ALA A 22 -4.79 0.40 -14.09
C ALA A 22 -4.59 0.20 -12.57
N GLU A 23 -3.36 0.37 -12.06
CA GLU A 23 -3.09 0.25 -10.63
C GLU A 23 -3.92 1.24 -9.79
N ARG A 24 -4.07 2.49 -10.25
CA ARG A 24 -4.91 3.48 -9.56
C ARG A 24 -6.39 3.09 -9.56
N ALA A 25 -6.89 2.54 -10.66
CA ALA A 25 -8.28 2.09 -10.78
C ALA A 25 -8.55 0.88 -9.89
N VAL A 26 -7.71 -0.15 -9.97
CA VAL A 26 -7.75 -1.36 -9.14
C VAL A 26 -7.69 -1.02 -7.66
N TYR A 27 -6.76 -0.14 -7.28
CA TYR A 27 -6.59 0.29 -5.90
C TYR A 27 -7.84 1.00 -5.35
N ARG A 28 -8.49 1.86 -6.15
CA ARG A 28 -9.72 2.55 -5.75
C ARG A 28 -10.86 1.58 -5.47
N VAL A 29 -11.02 0.55 -6.30
CA VAL A 29 -12.03 -0.51 -6.11
C VAL A 29 -11.80 -1.23 -4.78
N LEU A 30 -10.58 -1.73 -4.55
CA LEU A 30 -10.25 -2.52 -3.36
C LEU A 30 -10.35 -1.70 -2.07
N ALA A 31 -9.84 -0.46 -2.08
CA ALA A 31 -9.88 0.43 -0.93
C ALA A 31 -11.31 0.90 -0.58
N GLY A 32 -12.20 1.00 -1.58
CA GLY A 32 -13.59 1.42 -1.39
C GLY A 32 -14.47 0.40 -0.68
N THR A 33 -14.13 -0.90 -0.78
CA THR A 33 -14.85 -1.99 -0.10
C THR A 33 -13.88 -2.95 0.56
N PRO A 34 -13.26 -2.56 1.69
CA PRO A 34 -12.10 -3.26 2.24
C PRO A 34 -12.41 -4.62 2.87
N ASP A 35 -13.64 -4.84 3.28
CA ASP A 35 -14.08 -6.11 3.86
C ASP A 35 -14.53 -7.12 2.80
N ARG A 36 -14.64 -6.68 1.55
CA ARG A 36 -15.00 -7.54 0.43
C ARG A 36 -13.78 -8.32 -0.05
N GLU A 37 -13.99 -9.62 -0.27
CA GLU A 37 -13.08 -10.44 -1.04
C GLU A 37 -13.44 -10.36 -2.53
N TRP A 38 -12.42 -10.33 -3.37
CA TRP A 38 -12.56 -10.13 -4.81
C TRP A 38 -11.81 -11.21 -5.59
N LEU A 39 -12.39 -11.68 -6.69
CA LEU A 39 -11.66 -12.35 -7.76
C LEU A 39 -11.03 -11.31 -8.70
N ALA A 40 -9.90 -11.63 -9.31
CA ALA A 40 -9.20 -10.71 -10.22
C ALA A 40 -10.11 -10.18 -11.34
N GLY A 41 -10.97 -11.03 -11.90
CA GLY A 41 -11.91 -10.62 -12.94
C GLY A 41 -13.02 -9.69 -12.46
N GLU A 42 -13.48 -9.83 -11.22
CA GLU A 42 -14.45 -8.91 -10.63
C GLU A 42 -13.84 -7.52 -10.41
N VAL A 43 -12.56 -7.49 -10.00
CA VAL A 43 -11.81 -6.24 -9.87
C VAL A 43 -11.63 -5.57 -11.22
N ALA A 44 -11.27 -6.33 -12.26
CA ALA A 44 -11.07 -5.79 -13.61
C ALA A 44 -12.34 -5.15 -14.14
N ALA A 45 -13.48 -5.85 -14.01
CA ALA A 45 -14.79 -5.35 -14.39
C ALA A 45 -15.18 -4.09 -13.61
N ALA A 46 -15.00 -4.08 -12.28
CA ALA A 46 -15.32 -2.93 -11.44
C ALA A 46 -14.39 -1.74 -11.68
N ALA A 47 -13.13 -1.98 -12.04
CA ALA A 47 -12.14 -0.95 -12.34
C ALA A 47 -12.27 -0.41 -13.77
N GLY A 48 -13.00 -1.09 -14.65
CA GLY A 48 -13.02 -0.79 -16.09
C GLY A 48 -11.63 -0.95 -16.72
N ALA A 49 -10.84 -1.90 -16.23
CA ALA A 49 -9.45 -2.12 -16.63
C ALA A 49 -9.29 -3.47 -17.35
N ASP A 50 -8.21 -3.61 -18.12
CA ASP A 50 -7.85 -4.87 -18.76
C ASP A 50 -7.57 -5.96 -17.71
N HIS A 51 -7.94 -7.22 -18.03
CA HIS A 51 -7.77 -8.35 -17.13
C HIS A 51 -6.29 -8.63 -16.82
N HIS A 52 -5.41 -8.58 -17.82
CA HIS A 52 -3.99 -8.85 -17.64
C HIS A 52 -3.32 -7.75 -16.82
N GLU A 53 -3.62 -6.47 -17.12
CA GLU A 53 -3.14 -5.34 -16.31
C GLU A 53 -3.63 -5.42 -14.86
N THR A 54 -4.89 -5.82 -14.66
CA THR A 54 -5.46 -6.03 -13.33
C THR A 54 -4.75 -7.14 -12.57
N ASP A 55 -4.48 -8.29 -13.22
CA ASP A 55 -3.77 -9.41 -12.61
C ASP A 55 -2.34 -9.00 -12.18
N GLN A 56 -1.64 -8.25 -13.04
CA GLN A 56 -0.33 -7.70 -12.70
C GLN A 56 -0.39 -6.75 -11.50
N ALA A 57 -1.36 -5.83 -11.47
CA ALA A 57 -1.54 -4.89 -10.38
C ALA A 57 -1.82 -5.61 -9.05
N LEU A 58 -2.73 -6.59 -9.05
CA LEU A 58 -3.08 -7.37 -7.86
C LEU A 58 -1.89 -8.15 -7.30
N ARG A 59 -1.07 -8.77 -8.17
CA ARG A 59 0.16 -9.46 -7.76
C ARG A 59 1.18 -8.50 -7.14
N ARG A 60 1.36 -7.31 -7.72
CA ARG A 60 2.22 -6.28 -7.13
C ARG A 60 1.69 -5.83 -5.77
N PHE A 61 0.38 -5.61 -5.63
CA PHE A 61 -0.22 -5.19 -4.37
C PHE A 61 -0.10 -6.26 -3.29
N ALA A 62 -0.29 -7.53 -3.63
CA ALA A 62 -0.05 -8.64 -2.71
C ALA A 62 1.42 -8.68 -2.26
N SER A 63 2.36 -8.59 -3.20
CA SER A 63 3.80 -8.54 -2.87
C SER A 63 4.21 -7.34 -2.01
N ALA A 64 3.46 -6.23 -2.12
CA ALA A 64 3.67 -5.01 -1.34
C ALA A 64 2.92 -5.00 0.01
N GLY A 65 2.13 -6.04 0.32
CA GLY A 65 1.31 -6.11 1.54
C GLY A 65 0.09 -5.20 1.54
N ILE A 66 -0.29 -4.63 0.40
CA ILE A 66 -1.46 -3.74 0.27
C ILE A 66 -2.76 -4.55 0.34
N VAL A 67 -2.74 -5.75 -0.22
CA VAL A 67 -3.84 -6.71 -0.16
C VAL A 67 -3.31 -8.05 0.34
N ALA A 68 -4.16 -8.79 1.05
CA ALA A 68 -3.95 -10.21 1.25
C ALA A 68 -4.40 -10.97 0.00
N ASP A 69 -3.65 -11.98 -0.41
CA ASP A 69 -4.08 -12.95 -1.41
C ASP A 69 -4.24 -14.34 -0.80
N THR A 70 -5.33 -15.02 -1.13
CA THR A 70 -5.59 -16.41 -0.73
C THR A 70 -5.91 -17.26 -1.96
N PRO A 71 -5.36 -18.48 -2.06
CA PRO A 71 -5.74 -19.39 -3.14
C PRO A 71 -7.24 -19.66 -3.10
N SER A 72 -7.90 -19.54 -4.24
CA SER A 72 -9.30 -19.92 -4.39
C SER A 72 -9.42 -21.39 -4.82
N ARG A 73 -10.53 -22.07 -4.48
CA ARG A 73 -10.81 -23.41 -5.03
C ARG A 73 -11.04 -23.29 -6.55
N GLY A 74 -10.02 -23.59 -7.35
CA GLY A 74 -10.04 -23.49 -8.82
C GLY A 74 -8.77 -22.85 -9.39
N HIS A 75 -8.87 -22.19 -10.55
CA HIS A 75 -7.81 -21.37 -11.12
C HIS A 75 -7.97 -19.90 -10.66
N GLY A 76 -7.18 -19.47 -9.68
CA GLY A 76 -7.10 -18.05 -9.30
C GLY A 76 -6.88 -17.78 -7.81
N HIS A 77 -6.67 -16.50 -7.50
CA HIS A 77 -6.51 -15.97 -6.14
C HIS A 77 -7.72 -15.09 -5.78
N ARG A 78 -8.05 -15.05 -4.49
CA ARG A 78 -8.93 -14.05 -3.89
C ARG A 78 -8.09 -12.97 -3.27
N TYR A 79 -8.49 -11.72 -3.48
CA TYR A 79 -7.80 -10.56 -2.96
C TYR A 79 -8.71 -9.80 -2.00
N ARG A 80 -8.14 -9.36 -0.88
CA ARG A 80 -8.84 -8.51 0.08
C ARG A 80 -7.92 -7.41 0.56
N TRP A 81 -8.46 -6.22 0.77
CA TRP A 81 -7.71 -5.12 1.38
C TRP A 81 -7.06 -5.56 2.70
N HIS A 82 -5.77 -5.29 2.87
CA HIS A 82 -5.08 -5.74 4.06
C HIS A 82 -5.47 -4.87 5.28
N PRO A 83 -5.85 -5.44 6.44
CA PRO A 83 -6.24 -4.67 7.62
C PRO A 83 -5.17 -3.68 8.10
N ALA A 84 -3.89 -4.04 7.98
CA ALA A 84 -2.77 -3.14 8.31
C ALA A 84 -2.73 -1.86 7.46
N MET A 85 -3.44 -1.81 6.33
CA MET A 85 -3.56 -0.61 5.48
C MET A 85 -4.77 0.25 5.83
N ALA A 86 -5.54 -0.09 6.87
CA ALA A 86 -6.73 0.66 7.27
C ALA A 86 -6.44 2.14 7.60
N TYR A 87 -5.20 2.48 7.98
CA TYR A 87 -4.81 3.86 8.28
C TYR A 87 -4.89 4.80 7.07
N LEU A 88 -4.76 4.28 5.84
CA LEU A 88 -4.96 5.08 4.62
C LEU A 88 -6.42 5.54 4.44
N ARG A 89 -7.36 4.97 5.20
CA ARG A 89 -8.75 5.43 5.30
C ARG A 89 -8.95 6.50 6.38
N GLY A 90 -7.88 6.96 7.04
CA GLY A 90 -7.86 8.06 8.01
C GLY A 90 -8.60 7.80 9.31
N GLY A 91 -8.00 7.01 10.21
CA GLY A 91 -8.31 7.10 11.64
C GLY A 91 -7.64 8.31 12.28
N GLU A 92 -8.16 8.81 13.40
CA GLU A 92 -7.45 9.82 14.20
C GLU A 92 -6.26 9.14 14.88
N VAL A 93 -5.06 9.63 14.58
CA VAL A 93 -3.79 9.14 15.11
C VAL A 93 -2.95 10.37 15.45
N ASP A 94 -2.86 10.66 16.75
CA ASP A 94 -2.18 11.87 17.24
C ASP A 94 -0.63 11.80 17.13
N ASP A 95 -0.07 10.68 16.64
CA ASP A 95 1.37 10.45 16.49
C ASP A 95 1.76 9.94 15.08
N THR A 96 1.52 10.73 14.04
CA THR A 96 1.95 10.36 12.68
C THR A 96 3.42 10.73 12.42
N ALA A 97 4.22 9.75 12.01
CA ALA A 97 5.56 9.95 11.49
C ALA A 97 5.51 10.19 9.97
N THR A 98 6.53 10.81 9.39
CA THR A 98 6.65 10.96 7.92
C THR A 98 7.56 9.88 7.36
N ASP A 99 7.08 9.11 6.38
CA ASP A 99 7.89 8.16 5.60
C ASP A 99 8.99 8.93 4.85
N PRO A 100 10.29 8.68 5.13
CA PRO A 100 11.39 9.45 4.56
C PRO A 100 11.62 9.15 3.06
N VAL A 101 10.98 8.14 2.49
CA VAL A 101 11.12 7.76 1.08
C VAL A 101 10.11 8.46 0.19
N CYS A 102 8.85 8.55 0.64
CA CYS A 102 7.75 9.08 -0.18
C CYS A 102 6.98 10.25 0.44
N GLY A 103 7.29 10.62 1.69
CA GLY A 103 6.63 11.73 2.39
C GLY A 103 5.23 11.41 2.91
N MET A 104 4.82 10.15 2.92
CA MET A 104 3.52 9.73 3.44
C MET A 104 3.48 9.86 4.97
N PRO A 105 2.39 10.37 5.58
CA PRO A 105 2.21 10.26 7.01
C PRO A 105 1.80 8.82 7.38
N VAL A 106 2.42 8.30 8.44
CA VAL A 106 2.36 6.91 8.88
C VAL A 106 2.07 6.87 10.38
N PRO A 107 0.98 6.22 10.83
CA PRO A 107 0.66 6.09 12.25
C PRO A 107 1.64 5.17 12.99
N PRO A 108 1.59 5.12 14.33
CA PRO A 108 2.29 4.08 15.08
C PRO A 108 1.67 2.70 14.82
N GLY A 109 2.41 1.63 15.11
CA GLY A 109 1.92 0.25 15.02
C GLY A 109 1.80 -0.31 13.61
N VAL A 110 2.33 0.38 12.59
CA VAL A 110 2.48 -0.19 11.24
C VAL A 110 3.52 -1.31 11.24
N PRO A 111 3.36 -2.35 10.39
CA PRO A 111 4.30 -3.47 10.35
C PRO A 111 5.65 -3.12 9.71
N HIS A 112 5.77 -1.99 9.01
CA HIS A 112 6.95 -1.62 8.26
C HIS A 112 7.75 -0.57 9.03
N THR A 113 8.70 -1.03 9.86
CA THR A 113 9.59 -0.16 10.65
C THR A 113 11.06 -0.58 10.54
N ALA A 114 11.98 0.35 10.76
CA ALA A 114 13.42 0.07 10.85
C ALA A 114 14.05 0.94 11.95
N ASN A 115 15.15 0.47 12.53
CA ASN A 115 15.89 1.25 13.53
C ASN A 115 17.01 2.07 12.87
N ASP A 116 17.10 3.35 13.22
CA ASP A 116 18.16 4.28 12.85
C ASP A 116 18.81 4.84 14.12
N GLY A 117 19.78 4.10 14.67
CA GLY A 117 20.32 4.39 16.00
C GLY A 117 19.25 4.18 17.07
N GLU A 118 18.93 5.24 17.82
CA GLU A 118 17.89 5.24 18.86
C GLU A 118 16.49 5.56 18.33
N ARG A 119 16.36 5.89 17.03
CA ARG A 119 15.09 6.30 16.42
C ARG A 119 14.45 5.15 15.64
N GLU A 120 13.19 4.86 15.92
CA GLU A 120 12.36 4.05 15.04
C GLU A 120 11.90 4.89 13.83
N VAL A 121 12.13 4.37 12.63
CA VAL A 121 11.66 4.92 11.35
C VAL A 121 10.48 4.08 10.89
N ARG A 122 9.36 4.75 10.56
CA ARG A 122 8.11 4.11 10.11
C ARG A 122 7.92 4.33 8.62
N PHE A 123 7.42 3.32 7.92
CA PHE A 123 7.21 3.34 6.47
C PHE A 123 5.76 3.02 6.10
N CYS A 124 5.27 3.63 5.04
CA CYS A 124 3.91 3.38 4.56
C CYS A 124 3.77 2.03 3.84
N SER A 125 4.88 1.42 3.44
CA SER A 125 4.90 0.17 2.70
C SER A 125 6.24 -0.55 2.81
N LEU A 126 6.24 -1.87 2.57
CA LEU A 126 7.46 -2.67 2.51
C LEU A 126 8.47 -2.16 1.47
N PRO A 127 8.09 -1.77 0.24
CA PRO A 127 9.02 -1.17 -0.72
C PRO A 127 9.77 0.07 -0.21
N CYS A 128 9.11 0.97 0.55
CA CYS A 128 9.77 2.12 1.15
C CYS A 128 10.84 1.69 2.16
N GLN A 129 10.49 0.77 3.07
CA GLN A 129 11.41 0.23 4.07
C GLN A 129 12.66 -0.40 3.40
N LEU A 130 12.46 -1.22 2.36
CA LEU A 130 13.54 -1.89 1.64
C LEU A 130 14.45 -0.90 0.90
N ARG A 131 13.86 0.11 0.24
CA ARG A 131 14.61 1.16 -0.45
C ARG A 131 15.47 1.96 0.53
N TRP A 132 14.86 2.43 1.62
CA TRP A 132 15.56 3.20 2.65
C TRP A 132 16.72 2.41 3.27
N THR A 133 16.49 1.15 3.62
CA THR A 133 17.53 0.26 4.18
C THR A 133 18.70 0.07 3.22
N SER A 134 18.39 -0.09 1.92
CA SER A 134 19.41 -0.24 0.87
C SER A 134 20.25 1.03 0.71
N ASP A 135 19.61 2.20 0.74
CA ASP A 135 20.28 3.49 0.60
C ASP A 135 21.16 3.81 1.81
N ARG A 136 20.69 3.50 3.04
CA ARG A 136 21.49 3.62 4.26
C ARG A 136 22.71 2.71 4.24
N ARG A 137 22.55 1.45 3.83
CA ARG A 137 23.69 0.52 3.67
C ARG A 137 24.72 1.06 2.68
N ARG A 138 24.29 1.59 1.54
CA ARG A 138 25.18 2.21 0.55
C ARG A 138 25.93 3.43 1.11
N ALA A 139 25.26 4.25 1.91
CA ALA A 139 25.89 5.42 2.55
C ALA A 139 26.92 5.03 3.62
N GLN A 140 26.71 3.93 4.33
CA GLN A 140 27.64 3.42 5.35
C GLN A 140 28.92 2.83 4.75
N VAL A 141 28.84 2.13 3.62
CA VAL A 141 30.01 1.54 2.92
C VAL A 141 30.90 2.60 2.25
N ARG A 142 30.36 3.81 2.02
CA ARG A 142 31.08 4.94 1.41
C ARG A 142 31.79 5.85 2.42
N ARG A 143 31.71 5.52 3.71
CA ARG A 143 32.44 6.20 4.79
C ARG A 143 33.65 5.37 5.19
#